data_AF-A0A8J2IQK6-F1
#
_entry.id   AF-A0A8J2IQK6-F1
#
_cell.length_a   1.000
_cell.length_b   1.000
_cell.length_c   1.000
_cell.angle_alpha   90.00
_cell.angle_beta   90.00
_cell.angle_gamma   90.00
#
_symmetry.space_group_name_H-M   'P 1'
#
loop_
_entity.id
_entity.type
_entity.pdbx_description
1 polymer ?
#
loop_
_entity_poly.entity_id
_entity_poly.type
_entity_poly.pdbx_seq_one_letter_code
_entity_poly.pdbx_strand_id
1 'polypeptide(L)' 'MAIQDSKDRPDHTKWLCTNIGCHRVNNVKSKYCSKCRRKRCVKAKAMNDKGERLGELAKVDDGAEIWEYKDEELGSTHI' A
#
# COMPACT_ATOMS: atom_id res chain seq x y z
N MET A 1 7.52 -15.32 -4.38
CA MET A 1 6.65 -14.14 -4.43
C MET A 1 7.07 -13.25 -3.28
N ALA A 2 7.62 -12.08 -3.57
CA ALA A 2 8.46 -11.34 -2.63
C ALA A 2 7.63 -10.63 -1.56
N ILE A 3 7.80 -11.07 -0.32
CA ILE A 3 7.42 -10.32 0.89
C ILE A 3 8.52 -9.28 1.06
N GLN A 4 8.29 -8.04 0.62
CA GLN A 4 9.26 -6.96 0.76
C GLN A 4 8.84 -6.06 1.93
N ASP A 5 9.78 -5.75 2.81
CA ASP A 5 9.54 -4.83 3.90
C ASP A 5 9.28 -3.43 3.32
N SER A 6 8.56 -2.57 4.05
CA SER A 6 8.34 -1.19 3.62
C SER A 6 9.64 -0.42 3.34
N LYS A 7 10.77 -0.82 3.96
CA LYS A 7 12.10 -0.26 3.68
C LYS A 7 12.58 -0.51 2.25
N ASP A 8 12.09 -1.57 1.60
CA ASP A 8 12.51 -1.96 0.25
C ASP A 8 11.73 -1.23 -0.86
N ARG A 9 10.65 -0.49 -0.50
CA ARG A 9 9.82 0.27 -1.44
C ARG A 9 9.71 1.74 -1.01
N PRO A 10 10.75 2.57 -1.27
CA PRO A 10 10.74 3.99 -0.91
C PRO A 10 9.66 4.81 -1.64
N ASP A 11 9.15 4.28 -2.76
CA ASP A 11 8.04 4.85 -3.53
C ASP A 11 6.67 4.66 -2.85
N HIS A 12 6.54 3.75 -1.87
CA HIS A 12 5.32 3.58 -1.10
C HIS A 12 5.12 4.71 -0.07
N THR A 13 4.52 5.81 -0.51
CA THR A 13 4.32 7.02 0.31
C THR A 13 2.87 7.25 0.73
N LYS A 14 1.92 6.55 0.12
CA LYS A 14 0.47 6.70 0.34
C LYS A 14 -0.23 5.35 0.44
N TRP A 15 -1.41 5.33 1.05
CA TRP A 15 -2.29 4.18 1.03
C TRP A 15 -3.74 4.58 0.75
N LEU A 16 -4.46 3.71 0.03
CA LEU A 16 -5.88 3.88 -0.24
C LEU A 16 -6.70 3.18 0.84
N CYS A 17 -7.61 3.93 1.47
CA CYS A 17 -8.65 3.35 2.32
C CYS A 17 -9.59 2.50 1.47
N THR A 18 -9.84 1.27 1.90
CA THR A 18 -10.73 0.30 1.22
C THR A 18 -12.00 0.03 2.00
N ASN A 19 -12.31 0.89 2.98
CA ASN A 19 -13.56 0.79 3.69
C ASN A 19 -14.74 1.06 2.75
N ILE A 20 -15.84 0.33 2.91
CA ILE A 20 -17.06 0.52 2.13
C ILE A 20 -17.48 2.00 2.19
N GLY A 21 -17.61 2.65 1.02
CA GLY A 21 -17.94 4.06 0.89
C GLY A 21 -16.80 5.06 1.16
N CYS A 22 -15.57 4.60 1.40
CA CYS A 22 -14.41 5.46 1.61
C CYS A 22 -13.22 5.03 0.75
N HIS A 23 -12.86 5.87 -0.21
CA HIS A 23 -11.70 5.68 -1.10
C HIS A 23 -10.68 6.80 -0.92
N ARG A 24 -10.50 7.26 0.33
CA ARG A 24 -9.57 8.35 0.63
C ARG A 24 -8.14 7.83 0.54
N VAL A 25 -7.30 8.57 -0.17
CA VAL A 25 -5.84 8.39 -0.16
C VAL A 25 -5.27 9.11 1.06
N ASN A 26 -4.43 8.41 1.81
CA ASN A 26 -3.84 8.86 3.06
C ASN A 26 -2.32 8.70 3.01
N ASN A 27 -1.59 9.42 3.86
CA ASN A 27 -0.15 9.26 3.97
C ASN A 27 0.20 7.88 4.58
N VAL A 28 1.26 7.21 4.08
CA VAL A 28 1.72 5.91 4.58
C VAL A 28 2.12 5.92 6.06
N LYS A 29 2.49 7.08 6.62
CA LYS A 29 2.76 7.23 8.07
C LYS A 29 1.47 7.27 8.90
N SER A 30 0.34 7.63 8.29
CA SER A 30 -0.96 7.70 8.99
C SER A 30 -1.63 6.33 9.07
N LYS A 31 -1.70 5.77 10.27
CA LYS A 31 -2.41 4.50 10.53
C LYS A 31 -3.94 4.62 10.44
N TYR A 32 -4.50 5.83 10.38
CA TYR A 32 -5.93 6.07 10.34
C TYR A 32 -6.31 6.88 9.11
N CYS A 33 -7.46 6.57 8.52
CA CYS A 33 -8.01 7.31 7.40
C CYS A 33 -8.48 8.70 7.85
N SER A 34 -8.04 9.76 7.18
CA SER A 34 -8.40 11.13 7.53
C SER A 34 -9.89 11.46 7.30
N LYS A 35 -10.60 10.64 6.51
CA LYS A 35 -12.03 10.81 6.20
C LYS A 35 -12.92 9.98 7.13
N CYS A 36 -12.79 8.66 7.10
CA CYS A 36 -13.67 7.76 7.86
C CYS A 36 -13.13 7.37 9.23
N ARG A 37 -11.93 7.86 9.61
CA ARG A 37 -11.26 7.58 10.89
C ARG A 37 -10.97 6.10 11.19
N ARG A 38 -11.25 5.19 10.26
CA ARG A 38 -10.91 3.77 10.41
C ARG A 38 -9.41 3.56 10.32
N LYS A 39 -8.92 2.63 11.14
CA LYS A 39 -7.54 2.16 11.08
C LYS A 39 -7.29 1.46 9.74
N ARG A 40 -6.08 1.63 9.21
CA ARG A 40 -5.59 0.86 8.07
C ARG A 40 -5.70 -0.63 8.40
N CYS A 41 -6.20 -1.40 7.44
CA CYS A 41 -6.44 -2.82 7.59
C CYS A 41 -6.01 -3.56 6.33
N VAL A 42 -5.96 -4.89 6.44
CA VAL A 42 -5.68 -5.81 5.33
C VAL A 42 -6.53 -5.44 4.11
N LYS A 43 -5.94 -5.58 2.92
CA LYS A 43 -6.43 -5.12 1.60
C LYS A 43 -6.35 -3.61 1.35
N ALA A 44 -5.81 -2.80 2.27
CA ALA A 44 -5.45 -1.42 1.94
C ALA A 44 -4.47 -1.41 0.76
N LYS A 45 -4.64 -0.51 -0.21
CA LYS A 45 -3.77 -0.49 -1.40
C LYS A 45 -2.55 0.40 -1.13
N ALA A 46 -1.36 -0.10 -1.39
CA ALA A 46 -0.13 0.69 -1.38
C ALA A 46 -0.08 1.56 -2.64
N MET A 47 0.23 2.84 -2.48
CA MET A 47 0.24 3.82 -3.55
C MET A 47 1.50 4.69 -3.46
N ASN A 48 2.00 5.15 -4.61
CA ASN A 48 3.02 6.19 -4.63
C ASN A 48 2.42 7.61 -4.65
N ASP A 49 3.29 8.60 -4.74
CA ASP A 49 2.91 10.01 -4.79
C ASP A 49 2.18 10.39 -6.09
N LYS A 50 2.51 9.73 -7.20
CA LYS A 50 1.85 9.84 -8.51
C LYS A 50 0.45 9.23 -8.55
N GLY A 51 0.08 8.44 -7.54
CA GLY A 51 -1.21 7.75 -7.49
C GLY A 51 -1.22 6.42 -8.23
N GLU A 52 -0.06 5.85 -8.51
CA GLU A 52 0.09 4.49 -9.04
C GLU A 52 -0.05 3.47 -7.90
N ARG A 53 -0.65 2.33 -8.20
CA ARG A 53 -0.83 1.24 -7.24
C ARG A 53 0.38 0.34 -7.26
N LEU A 54 1.05 0.25 -6.12
CA LEU A 54 2.26 -0.56 -5.94
C LEU A 54 1.95 -1.95 -5.42
N GLY A 55 0.85 -2.11 -4.68
CA GLY A 55 0.61 -3.35 -3.94
C GLY A 55 -0.59 -3.26 -3.02
N GLU A 56 -0.58 -4.12 -1.99
CA GLU A 56 -1.61 -4.17 -0.95
C GLU A 56 -1.09 -4.68 0.40
N LEU A 57 -1.78 -4.29 1.47
CA LEU A 57 -1.50 -4.76 2.83
C LEU A 57 -2.02 -6.19 2.95
N ALA A 58 -1.13 -7.17 2.95
CA ALA A 58 -1.48 -8.59 2.98
C ALA A 58 -1.79 -9.08 4.39
N LYS A 59 -0.99 -8.66 5.38
CA LYS A 59 -1.13 -9.12 6.77
C LYS A 59 -0.76 -8.02 7.78
N VAL A 60 -1.37 -8.09 8.95
CA VAL A 60 -0.93 -7.34 10.14
C VAL A 60 -0.65 -8.36 11.23
N ASP A 61 0.59 -8.41 11.71
CA ASP A 61 1.07 -9.36 12.73
C ASP A 61 1.69 -8.58 13.88
N ASP A 62 1.09 -8.65 15.07
CA ASP A 62 1.49 -7.89 16.27
C ASP A 62 1.76 -6.37 16.03
N GLY A 63 1.04 -5.77 15.08
CA GLY A 63 1.20 -4.36 14.72
C GLY A 63 2.27 -4.07 13.66
N ALA A 64 3.03 -5.08 13.23
CA ALA A 64 3.84 -5.05 12.02
C ALA A 64 2.94 -5.23 10.78
N GLU A 65 3.06 -4.33 9.81
CA GLU A 65 2.30 -4.38 8.56
C GLU A 65 3.15 -5.05 7.47
N ILE A 66 2.65 -6.16 6.92
CA ILE A 66 3.31 -6.91 5.85
C ILE A 66 2.62 -6.58 4.53
N TRP A 67 3.35 -5.88 3.67
CA TRP A 67 2.87 -5.44 2.37
C TRP A 67 3.33 -6.41 1.27
N GLU A 68 2.43 -6.74 0.36
CA GLU A 68 2.76 -7.44 -0.86
C GLU A 68 2.78 -6.42 -2.00
N TYR A 69 3.95 -6.24 -2.59
CA TYR A 69 4.12 -5.35 -3.72
C TYR A 69 4.08 -6.16 -5.02
N LYS A 70 3.49 -5.54 -6.02
CA LYS A 70 3.65 -5.98 -7.40
C LYS A 70 4.97 -5.37 -7.85
N ASP A 71 5.97 -6.22 -8.05
CA ASP A 71 7.01 -5.88 -9.00
C ASP A 71 6.27 -5.76 -10.34
N GLU A 72 6.12 -4.53 -10.84
CA GLU A 72 6.09 -4.39 -12.28
C GLU A 72 7.48 -4.85 -12.70
N GLU A 73 7.60 -6.16 -12.98
CA GLU A 73 8.74 -6.69 -13.72
C GLU A 73 8.99 -5.68 -14.81
N LEU A 74 10.20 -5.10 -14.77
CA LEU A 74 10.79 -4.37 -15.87
C LEU A 74 10.28 -4.97 -17.17
N GLY A 75 9.34 -4.29 -17.82
CA GLY A 75 9.04 -4.45 -19.23
C GLY A 75 10.26 -3.98 -20.03
N SER A 76 11.42 -4.54 -19.75
CA SER A 76 12.58 -4.50 -20.61
C SER A 76 12.26 -5.42 -21.78
N THR A 77 11.81 -4.80 -22.86
CA THR A 77 12.19 -5.14 -24.24
C THR A 77 12.18 -6.63 -24.60
N HIS A 78 11.17 -7.04 -25.37
CA HIS A 78 11.45 -7.84 -26.56
C HIS A 78 10.96 -7.05 -27.77
N ILE A 79 11.94 -6.79 -28.64
CA ILE A 79 11.98 -6.38 -30.04
C ILE A 79 10.66 -6.21 -30.81
#